data_AF-A0A951T7I4-F1
#
_entry.id   AF-A0A951T7I4-F1
#
_cell.length_a   1.000
_cell.length_b   1.000
_cell.length_c   1.000
_cell.angle_alpha   90.00
_cell.angle_beta   90.00
_cell.angle_gamma   90.00
#
_symmetry.space_group_name_H-M   'P 1'
#
loop_
_entity.id
_entity.type
_entity.pdbx_description
1 polymer ?
#
loop_
_entity_poly.entity_id
_entity_poly.type
_entity_poly.pdbx_seq_one_letter_code
_entity_poly.pdbx_strand_id
1 'polypeptide(L)'
;MGEQERRELIGGLTRAAEAFIAWHDAMQSELQERDGRLRSQAELLAEYLSGLREMAGHFARAREDLQASLTALDARQAEVGARHGELSGWERELSDTSKSSSQAVENADTARELAAVREALEKNAAQMDELETLREALAKQHGHWGELEALWAGLVSQNAQPCELDALRGRVEELEKTLGGGPAAVPPRIQSTAPPEADLKNVFQKVLKSRAGGPRRQLGEILITSGILSRDQINEAVRIQVSDPQRRFGTIIVDLGYATEDVIGAALAAQQHTRFVENLEREMTPEAMRLVPQKLAIHHRCVPLTVGDGTLVMAMVNPLDLIAIEDIERATDASVLPVVATASAIDRVLAKYYSKTKSSGFTTR
;
A
#
# COMPACT_ATOMS: atom_id res chain seq x y z
N MET A 1 -103.54 -62.75 41.67
CA MET A 1 -102.75 -62.47 40.46
C MET A 1 -102.55 -63.76 39.69
N GLY A 2 -103.07 -63.81 38.47
CA GLY A 2 -102.92 -64.95 37.58
C GLY A 2 -101.49 -65.06 37.05
N GLU A 3 -101.09 -66.27 36.66
CA GLU A 3 -99.75 -66.58 36.15
C GLU A 3 -99.36 -65.74 34.91
N GLN A 4 -100.38 -65.31 34.15
CA GLN A 4 -100.24 -64.47 32.96
C GLN A 4 -99.86 -63.01 33.29
N GLU A 5 -100.50 -62.40 34.30
CA GLU A 5 -100.15 -61.05 34.76
C GLU A 5 -98.72 -60.98 35.33
N ARG A 6 -98.26 -62.05 35.99
CA ARG A 6 -96.87 -62.14 36.48
C ARG A 6 -95.87 -62.20 35.34
N ARG A 7 -96.15 -62.93 34.25
CA ARG A 7 -95.28 -62.99 33.07
C ARG A 7 -95.20 -61.65 32.34
N GLU A 8 -96.32 -60.93 32.22
CA GLU A 8 -96.33 -59.59 31.62
C GLU A 8 -95.55 -58.57 32.46
N LEU A 9 -95.69 -58.60 33.80
CA LEU A 9 -94.90 -57.77 34.71
C LEU A 9 -93.40 -58.07 34.63
N ILE A 10 -93.01 -59.34 34.60
CA ILE A 10 -91.60 -59.74 34.44
C ILE A 10 -91.08 -59.29 33.07
N GLY A 11 -91.83 -59.50 31.98
CA GLY A 11 -91.43 -59.04 30.64
C GLY A 11 -91.38 -57.52 30.50
N GLY A 12 -92.21 -56.77 31.23
CA GLY A 12 -92.14 -55.31 31.34
C GLY A 12 -90.89 -54.85 32.08
N LEU A 13 -90.57 -55.48 33.23
CA LEU A 13 -89.36 -55.20 33.99
C LEU A 13 -88.08 -55.54 33.22
N THR A 14 -88.09 -56.63 32.45
CA THR A 14 -86.93 -57.04 31.64
C THR A 14 -86.65 -56.03 30.53
N ARG A 15 -87.70 -55.60 29.80
CA ARG A 15 -87.58 -54.55 28.78
C ARG A 15 -87.14 -53.20 29.36
N ALA A 16 -87.62 -52.85 30.55
CA ALA A 16 -87.18 -51.64 31.25
C ALA A 16 -85.71 -51.72 31.68
N ALA A 17 -85.25 -52.89 32.14
CA ALA A 17 -83.85 -53.13 32.48
C ALA A 17 -82.94 -53.07 31.24
N GLU A 18 -83.34 -53.69 30.13
CA GLU A 18 -82.61 -53.64 28.86
C GLU A 18 -82.51 -52.21 28.32
N ALA A 19 -83.60 -51.44 28.38
CA ALA A 19 -83.60 -50.02 27.98
C ALA A 19 -82.69 -49.17 28.87
N PHE A 20 -82.64 -49.44 30.18
CA PHE A 20 -81.74 -48.75 31.10
C PHE A 20 -80.26 -49.08 30.83
N ILE A 21 -79.94 -50.35 30.56
CA ILE A 21 -78.58 -50.77 30.21
C ILE A 21 -78.15 -50.10 28.90
N ALA A 22 -79.00 -50.13 27.86
CA ALA A 22 -78.70 -49.48 26.59
C ALA A 22 -78.51 -47.96 26.73
N TRP A 23 -79.34 -47.31 27.55
CA TRP A 23 -79.18 -45.88 27.86
C TRP A 23 -77.89 -45.60 28.64
N HIS A 24 -77.56 -46.43 29.63
CA HIS A 24 -76.32 -46.30 30.41
C HIS A 24 -75.08 -46.48 29.52
N ASP A 25 -75.07 -47.47 28.64
CA ASP A 25 -73.94 -47.72 27.74
C ASP A 25 -73.78 -46.60 26.71
N ALA A 26 -74.88 -46.06 26.17
CA ALA A 26 -74.85 -44.88 25.31
C ALA A 26 -74.31 -43.65 26.04
N MET A 27 -74.74 -43.43 27.29
CA MET A 27 -74.25 -42.33 28.12
C MET A 27 -72.75 -42.47 28.45
N GLN A 28 -72.29 -43.69 28.74
CA GLN A 28 -70.86 -43.97 28.96
C GLN A 28 -70.05 -43.73 27.68
N SER A 29 -70.56 -44.13 26.51
CA SER A 29 -69.90 -43.88 25.23
C SER A 29 -69.77 -42.38 24.93
N GLU A 30 -70.82 -41.59 25.18
CA GLU A 30 -70.79 -40.13 24.98
C GLU A 30 -69.81 -39.44 25.94
N LEU A 31 -69.74 -39.91 27.20
CA LEU A 31 -68.75 -39.43 28.18
C LEU A 31 -67.32 -39.77 27.76
N GLN A 32 -67.06 -40.99 27.29
CA GLN A 32 -65.73 -41.37 26.79
C GLN A 32 -65.31 -40.56 25.57
N GLU A 33 -66.24 -40.24 24.66
CA GLU A 33 -65.94 -39.42 23.50
C GLU A 33 -65.60 -37.96 23.89
N ARG A 34 -66.33 -37.40 24.86
CA ARG A 34 -66.04 -36.06 25.42
C ARG A 34 -64.69 -36.01 26.13
N ASP A 35 -64.39 -37.00 26.95
CA ASP A 35 -63.09 -37.12 27.63
C ASP A 35 -61.95 -37.27 26.62
N GLY A 36 -62.16 -38.03 25.54
CA GLY A 36 -61.22 -38.15 24.43
C GLY A 36 -60.92 -36.79 23.78
N ARG A 37 -61.95 -36.01 23.44
CA ARG A 37 -61.78 -34.67 22.85
C ARG A 37 -61.06 -33.71 23.80
N LEU A 38 -61.39 -33.73 25.09
CA LEU A 38 -60.72 -32.89 26.10
C LEU A 38 -59.23 -33.25 26.25
N ARG A 39 -58.89 -34.54 26.22
CA ARG A 39 -57.49 -34.98 26.23
C ARG A 39 -56.72 -34.51 25.00
N SER A 40 -57.30 -34.66 23.81
CA SER A 40 -56.66 -34.17 22.57
C SER A 40 -56.50 -32.65 22.56
N GLN A 41 -57.48 -31.90 23.09
CA GLN A 41 -57.34 -30.45 23.26
C GLN A 41 -56.24 -30.07 24.26
N ALA A 42 -56.11 -30.82 25.36
CA ALA A 42 -55.06 -30.61 26.35
C ALA A 42 -53.67 -30.91 25.78
N GLU A 43 -53.52 -31.96 24.96
CA GLU A 43 -52.28 -32.30 24.26
C GLU A 43 -51.85 -31.20 23.28
N LEU A 44 -52.77 -30.69 22.46
CA LEU A 44 -52.50 -29.58 21.54
C LEU A 44 -52.08 -28.31 22.27
N LEU A 45 -52.73 -27.99 23.40
CA LEU A 45 -52.35 -26.86 24.24
C LEU A 45 -50.97 -27.06 24.88
N ALA A 46 -50.63 -28.26 25.31
CA ALA A 46 -49.32 -28.57 25.86
C ALA A 46 -48.21 -28.42 24.81
N GLU A 47 -48.44 -28.90 23.58
CA GLU A 47 -47.52 -28.74 22.46
C GLU A 47 -47.32 -27.27 22.09
N TYR A 48 -48.42 -26.49 22.02
CA TYR A 48 -48.35 -25.04 21.79
C TYR A 48 -47.58 -24.30 22.88
N LEU A 49 -47.82 -24.63 24.17
CA LEU A 49 -47.07 -24.04 25.29
C LEU A 49 -45.60 -24.43 25.28
N SER A 50 -45.26 -25.65 24.85
CA SER A 50 -43.87 -26.07 24.64
C SER A 50 -43.18 -25.21 23.58
N GLY A 51 -43.83 -25.01 22.42
CA GLY A 51 -43.30 -24.14 21.36
C GLY A 51 -43.11 -22.69 21.82
N LEU A 52 -44.05 -22.14 22.60
CA LEU A 52 -43.90 -20.81 23.18
C LEU A 52 -42.72 -20.72 24.16
N ARG A 53 -42.48 -21.77 24.96
CA ARG A 53 -41.34 -21.82 25.89
C ARG A 53 -40.00 -21.88 25.15
N GLU A 54 -39.93 -22.63 24.06
CA GLU A 54 -38.74 -22.67 23.20
C GLU A 54 -38.45 -21.31 22.57
N MET A 55 -39.47 -20.66 21.99
CA MET A 55 -39.32 -19.30 21.47
C MET A 55 -38.84 -18.32 22.54
N ALA A 56 -39.43 -18.36 23.74
CA ALA A 56 -38.98 -17.53 24.86
C ALA A 56 -37.50 -17.78 25.22
N GLY A 57 -37.05 -19.04 25.15
CA GLY A 57 -35.64 -19.40 25.32
C GLY A 57 -34.72 -18.81 24.24
N HIS A 58 -35.14 -18.82 22.97
CA HIS A 58 -34.40 -18.18 21.89
C HIS A 58 -34.29 -16.66 22.07
N PHE A 59 -35.38 -15.99 22.48
CA PHE A 59 -35.35 -14.56 22.77
C PHE A 59 -34.45 -14.21 23.96
N ALA A 60 -34.42 -15.05 25.01
CA ALA A 60 -33.53 -14.85 26.14
C ALA A 60 -32.05 -14.91 25.72
N ARG A 61 -31.66 -15.91 24.92
CA ARG A 61 -30.29 -16.03 24.38
C ARG A 61 -29.93 -14.86 23.47
N ALA A 62 -30.82 -14.47 22.56
CA ALA A 62 -30.60 -13.32 21.69
C ALA A 62 -30.40 -12.02 22.48
N ARG A 63 -31.12 -11.84 23.60
CA ARG A 63 -30.94 -10.70 24.50
C ARG A 63 -29.57 -10.72 25.19
N GLU A 64 -29.11 -11.88 25.65
CA GLU A 64 -27.77 -12.03 26.24
C GLU A 64 -26.66 -11.72 25.23
N ASP A 65 -26.76 -12.22 24.00
CA ASP A 65 -25.80 -11.94 22.92
C ASP A 65 -25.75 -10.45 22.57
N LEU A 66 -26.91 -9.78 22.50
CA LEU A 66 -26.99 -8.33 22.28
C LEU A 66 -26.36 -7.55 23.44
N GLN A 67 -26.59 -7.99 24.68
CA GLN A 67 -26.03 -7.34 25.86
C GLN A 67 -24.50 -7.51 25.92
N ALA A 68 -23.97 -8.67 25.53
CA ALA A 68 -22.53 -8.89 25.38
C ALA A 68 -21.92 -8.05 24.24
N SER A 69 -22.66 -7.86 23.14
CA SER A 69 -22.23 -7.00 22.03
C SER A 69 -22.18 -5.52 22.43
N LEU A 70 -23.15 -5.06 23.22
CA LEU A 70 -23.17 -3.69 23.77
C LEU A 70 -21.98 -3.42 24.68
N THR A 71 -21.67 -4.32 25.62
CA THR A 71 -20.51 -4.14 26.51
C THR A 71 -19.18 -4.13 25.75
N ALA A 72 -19.06 -4.94 24.69
CA ALA A 72 -17.89 -4.91 23.81
C ALA A 72 -17.77 -3.59 23.02
N LEU A 73 -18.89 -3.00 22.59
CA LEU A 73 -18.90 -1.68 21.94
C LEU A 73 -18.51 -0.57 22.90
N ASP A 74 -19.02 -0.57 24.13
CA ASP A 74 -18.65 0.41 25.16
C ASP A 74 -17.14 0.35 25.47
N ALA A 75 -16.57 -0.85 25.56
CA ALA A 75 -15.13 -1.03 25.74
C ALA A 75 -14.31 -0.45 24.58
N ARG A 76 -14.74 -0.70 23.33
CA ARG A 76 -14.09 -0.10 22.14
C ARG A 76 -14.21 1.42 22.13
N GLN A 77 -15.35 1.97 22.54
CA GLN A 77 -15.55 3.41 22.62
C GLN A 77 -14.61 4.05 23.66
N ALA A 78 -14.36 3.38 24.79
CA ALA A 78 -13.39 3.82 25.78
C ALA A 78 -11.95 3.81 25.24
N GLU A 79 -11.55 2.76 24.50
CA GLU A 79 -10.23 2.69 23.84
C GLU A 79 -10.03 3.82 22.82
N VAL A 80 -11.05 4.11 22.01
CA VAL A 80 -11.01 5.23 21.06
C VAL A 80 -10.87 6.57 21.80
N GLY A 81 -11.58 6.75 22.92
CA GLY A 81 -11.43 7.93 23.78
C GLY A 81 -10.02 8.09 24.33
N ALA A 82 -9.39 7.00 24.79
CA ALA A 82 -8.01 7.03 25.28
C ALA A 82 -7.01 7.43 24.18
N ARG A 83 -7.13 6.85 22.98
CA ARG A 83 -6.29 7.21 21.83
C ARG A 83 -6.48 8.66 21.40
N HIS A 84 -7.71 9.18 21.47
CA HIS A 84 -7.96 10.59 21.20
C HIS A 84 -7.30 11.50 22.25
N GLY A 85 -7.29 11.08 23.51
CA GLY A 85 -6.53 11.74 24.58
C GLY A 85 -5.03 11.79 24.30
N GLU A 86 -4.44 10.66 23.89
CA GLU A 86 -3.02 10.57 23.50
C GLU A 86 -2.69 11.47 22.32
N LEU A 87 -3.52 11.46 21.26
CA LEU A 87 -3.39 12.36 20.11
C LEU A 87 -3.44 13.84 20.53
N SER A 88 -4.36 14.21 21.43
CA SER A 88 -4.41 15.58 21.95
C SER A 88 -3.15 15.95 22.76
N GLY A 89 -2.52 14.96 23.41
CA GLY A 89 -1.22 15.11 24.08
C GLY A 89 -0.11 15.42 23.07
N TRP A 90 -0.02 14.63 22.01
CA TRP A 90 0.95 14.80 20.95
C TRP A 90 0.75 16.13 20.20
N GLU A 91 -0.48 16.56 19.98
CA GLU A 91 -0.79 17.88 19.39
C GLU A 91 -0.28 19.04 20.26
N ARG A 92 -0.40 18.95 21.59
CA ARG A 92 0.17 19.96 22.50
C ARG A 92 1.69 19.94 22.46
N GLU A 93 2.32 18.78 22.51
CA GLU A 93 3.78 18.64 22.42
C GLU A 93 4.32 19.18 21.07
N LEU A 94 3.63 18.90 19.97
CA LEU A 94 3.95 19.46 18.65
C LEU A 94 3.76 20.98 18.60
N SER A 95 2.72 21.51 19.27
CA SER A 95 2.52 22.96 19.39
C SER A 95 3.62 23.62 20.20
N ASP A 96 4.03 23.02 21.31
CA ASP A 96 5.04 23.57 22.21
C ASP A 96 6.45 23.46 21.61
N THR A 97 6.76 22.36 20.92
CA THR A 97 8.02 22.20 20.16
C THR A 97 8.08 23.14 18.95
N SER A 98 6.95 23.38 18.27
CA SER A 98 6.85 24.39 17.20
C SER A 98 7.03 25.80 17.72
N LYS A 99 6.40 26.17 18.85
CA LYS A 99 6.61 27.47 19.51
C LYS A 99 8.06 27.63 19.96
N SER A 100 8.64 26.60 20.58
CA SER A 100 10.05 26.61 21.01
C SER A 100 11.02 26.74 19.82
N SER A 101 10.73 26.08 18.69
CA SER A 101 11.52 26.21 17.45
C SER A 101 11.35 27.58 16.80
N SER A 102 10.13 28.13 16.77
CA SER A 102 9.85 29.50 16.29
C SER A 102 10.57 30.54 17.15
N GLN A 103 10.59 30.36 18.47
CA GLN A 103 11.26 31.24 19.41
C GLN A 103 12.79 31.10 19.33
N ALA A 104 13.31 29.90 19.01
CA ALA A 104 14.73 29.70 18.69
C ALA A 104 15.14 30.38 17.36
N VAL A 105 14.24 30.45 16.38
CA VAL A 105 14.45 31.19 15.12
C VAL A 105 14.39 32.71 15.33
N GLU A 106 13.57 33.20 16.26
CA GLU A 106 13.47 34.62 16.62
C GLU A 106 14.55 35.11 17.61
N ASN A 107 15.21 34.22 18.34
CA ASN A 107 16.20 34.61 19.36
C ASN A 107 17.56 34.99 18.73
N ALA A 108 17.67 36.26 18.35
CA ALA A 108 18.85 37.14 18.39
C ALA A 108 20.09 36.82 17.53
N ASP A 109 20.42 35.57 17.22
CA ASP A 109 21.69 35.23 16.55
C ASP A 109 21.57 35.33 15.02
N THR A 110 20.47 34.87 14.43
CA THR A 110 20.19 35.02 12.99
C THR A 110 20.03 36.49 12.57
N ALA A 111 19.42 37.31 13.42
CA ALA A 111 19.25 38.74 13.17
C ALA A 111 20.58 39.52 13.26
N ARG A 112 21.48 39.16 14.19
CA ARG A 112 22.83 39.74 14.26
C ARG A 112 23.70 39.30 13.10
N GLU A 113 23.64 38.03 12.71
CA GLU A 113 24.39 37.50 11.57
C GLU A 113 23.93 38.13 10.25
N LEU A 114 22.62 38.32 10.03
CA LEU A 114 22.10 39.01 8.85
C LEU A 114 22.45 40.50 8.82
N ALA A 115 22.48 41.18 9.97
CA ALA A 115 22.93 42.56 10.05
C ALA A 115 24.43 42.69 9.71
N ALA A 116 25.27 41.79 10.23
CA ALA A 116 26.70 41.77 9.92
C ALA A 116 26.98 41.47 8.44
N VAL A 117 26.23 40.55 7.82
CA VAL A 117 26.36 40.23 6.40
C VAL A 117 25.90 41.40 5.51
N ARG A 118 24.86 42.13 5.90
CA ARG A 118 24.41 43.34 5.18
C ARG A 118 25.44 44.46 5.24
N GLU A 119 26.02 44.72 6.41
CA GLU A 119 27.08 45.72 6.55
C GLU A 119 28.32 45.37 5.71
N ALA A 120 28.66 44.08 5.63
CA ALA A 120 29.75 43.60 4.76
C ALA A 120 29.44 43.78 3.26
N LEU A 121 28.19 43.54 2.84
CA LEU A 121 27.75 43.76 1.47
C LEU A 121 27.77 45.24 1.09
N GLU A 122 27.35 46.15 1.97
CA GLU A 122 27.42 47.60 1.73
C GLU A 122 28.86 48.09 1.60
N LYS A 123 29.79 47.58 2.42
CA LYS A 123 31.23 47.89 2.29
C LYS A 123 31.81 47.38 0.97
N ASN A 124 31.45 46.17 0.53
CA ASN A 124 31.87 45.65 -0.77
C ASN A 124 31.29 46.44 -1.94
N ALA A 125 30.02 46.88 -1.85
CA ALA A 125 29.42 47.73 -2.87
C ALA A 125 30.16 49.08 -3.00
N ALA A 126 30.50 49.72 -1.86
CA ALA A 126 31.27 50.95 -1.86
C ALA A 126 32.69 50.78 -2.44
N GLN A 127 33.33 49.63 -2.19
CA GLN A 127 34.63 49.29 -2.81
C GLN A 127 34.50 49.10 -4.32
N MET A 128 33.40 48.53 -4.81
CA MET A 128 33.15 48.38 -6.24
C MET A 128 32.93 49.73 -6.93
N ASP A 129 32.21 50.66 -6.29
CA ASP A 129 32.05 52.03 -6.80
C ASP A 129 33.41 52.77 -6.82
N GLU A 130 34.25 52.57 -5.79
CA GLU A 130 35.60 53.14 -5.75
C GLU A 130 36.50 52.56 -6.86
N LEU A 131 36.41 51.25 -7.14
CA LEU A 131 37.10 50.63 -8.27
C LEU A 131 36.58 51.12 -9.62
N GLU A 132 35.28 51.43 -9.73
CA GLU A 132 34.68 51.94 -10.97
C GLU A 132 35.08 53.39 -11.24
N THR A 133 35.16 54.23 -10.20
CA THR A 133 35.72 55.59 -10.31
C THR A 133 37.21 55.57 -10.62
N LEU A 134 37.99 54.65 -10.03
CA LEU A 134 39.40 54.45 -10.39
C LEU A 134 39.56 53.94 -11.82
N ARG A 135 38.65 53.08 -12.30
CA ARG A 135 38.61 52.62 -13.69
C ARG A 135 38.28 53.76 -14.65
N GLU A 136 37.32 54.63 -14.33
CA GLU A 136 37.02 55.82 -15.14
C GLU A 136 38.17 56.84 -15.13
N ALA A 137 38.87 56.98 -14.01
CA ALA A 137 40.07 57.82 -13.92
C ALA A 137 41.24 57.26 -14.74
N LEU A 138 41.44 55.93 -14.72
CA LEU A 138 42.40 55.23 -15.57
C LEU A 138 42.03 55.29 -17.06
N ALA A 139 40.74 55.18 -17.39
CA ALA A 139 40.24 55.31 -18.76
C ALA A 139 40.46 56.73 -19.33
N LYS A 140 40.43 57.77 -18.49
CA LYS A 140 40.78 59.15 -18.88
C LYS A 140 42.28 59.37 -19.07
N GLN A 141 43.15 58.57 -18.44
CA GLN A 141 44.60 58.68 -18.60
C GLN A 141 45.15 57.87 -19.79
N HIS A 142 44.50 56.78 -20.20
CA HIS A 142 45.01 55.94 -21.29
C HIS A 142 44.32 56.20 -22.64
N GLY A 143 44.68 57.30 -23.28
CA GLY A 143 44.41 57.55 -24.71
C GLY A 143 45.25 56.71 -25.69
N HIS A 144 46.11 55.80 -25.22
CA HIS A 144 47.07 55.05 -26.05
C HIS A 144 46.78 53.53 -26.17
N TRP A 145 45.67 53.02 -25.63
CA TRP A 145 45.34 51.59 -25.74
C TRP A 145 45.09 51.12 -27.18
N GLY A 146 44.62 52.00 -28.07
CA GLY A 146 44.40 51.67 -29.48
C GLY A 146 45.70 51.53 -30.30
N GLU A 147 46.79 52.20 -29.91
CA GLU A 147 48.10 52.07 -30.57
C GLU A 147 48.81 50.78 -30.13
N LEU A 148 48.56 50.32 -28.91
CA LEU A 148 49.10 49.07 -28.38
C LEU A 148 48.44 47.84 -29.00
N GLU A 149 47.13 47.83 -29.24
CA GLU A 149 46.46 46.73 -29.96
C GLU A 149 46.94 46.63 -31.41
N ALA A 150 47.20 47.76 -32.09
CA ALA A 150 47.75 47.78 -33.44
C ALA A 150 49.19 47.27 -33.51
N LEU A 151 50.02 47.62 -32.51
CA LEU A 151 51.38 47.10 -32.38
C LEU A 151 51.39 45.61 -32.02
N TRP A 152 50.45 45.16 -31.19
CA TRP A 152 50.31 43.77 -30.77
C TRP A 152 49.82 42.88 -31.93
N ALA A 153 48.87 43.35 -32.75
CA ALA A 153 48.46 42.68 -33.98
C ALA A 153 49.62 42.57 -35.00
N GLY A 154 50.50 43.57 -35.05
CA GLY A 154 51.73 43.54 -35.84
C GLY A 154 52.73 42.49 -35.33
N LEU A 155 52.93 42.41 -34.02
CA LEU A 155 53.84 41.47 -33.38
C LEU A 155 53.41 40.00 -33.54
N VAL A 156 52.11 39.72 -33.47
CA VAL A 156 51.56 38.35 -33.63
C VAL A 156 51.72 37.82 -35.06
N SER A 157 51.94 38.69 -36.06
CA SER A 157 52.09 38.30 -37.46
C SER A 157 53.51 37.92 -37.88
N GLN A 158 54.53 38.18 -37.05
CA GLN A 158 55.94 37.89 -37.38
C GLN A 158 56.62 37.07 -36.28
N ASN A 159 56.91 35.82 -36.61
CA ASN A 159 57.80 34.87 -35.92
C ASN A 159 58.87 35.51 -35.00
N ALA A 160 58.89 35.11 -33.72
CA ALA A 160 60.08 34.90 -32.87
C ALA A 160 59.60 34.60 -31.43
N GLN A 161 60.29 33.93 -30.51
CA GLN A 161 61.38 32.95 -30.42
C GLN A 161 61.25 32.38 -28.97
N PRO A 162 61.78 31.19 -28.64
CA PRO A 162 61.47 30.48 -27.38
C PRO A 162 61.94 31.16 -26.07
N CYS A 163 62.71 32.26 -26.13
CA CYS A 163 63.36 32.87 -24.97
C CYS A 163 62.51 33.92 -24.21
N GLU A 164 61.40 34.40 -24.77
CA GLU A 164 60.52 35.37 -24.09
C GLU A 164 59.39 34.70 -23.28
N LEU A 165 59.15 33.40 -23.51
CA LEU A 165 58.08 32.64 -22.86
C LEU A 165 58.42 32.28 -21.40
N ASP A 166 59.71 32.14 -21.08
CA ASP A 166 60.19 31.90 -19.71
C ASP A 166 60.19 33.19 -18.87
N ALA A 167 60.42 34.35 -19.50
CA ALA A 167 60.31 35.65 -18.84
C ALA A 167 58.84 36.01 -18.50
N LEU A 168 57.88 35.56 -19.31
CA LEU A 168 56.45 35.70 -19.04
C LEU A 168 55.96 34.70 -17.99
N ARG A 169 56.51 33.47 -17.96
CA ARG A 169 56.18 32.47 -16.93
C ARG A 169 56.60 32.92 -15.54
N GLY A 170 57.81 33.50 -15.40
CA GLY A 170 58.27 34.06 -14.12
C GLY A 170 57.42 35.23 -13.61
N ARG A 171 56.87 36.07 -14.51
CA ARG A 171 55.96 37.17 -14.13
C ARG A 171 54.55 36.71 -13.76
N VAL A 172 54.08 35.57 -14.28
CA VAL A 172 52.81 34.96 -13.87
C VAL A 172 52.95 34.32 -12.48
N GLU A 173 54.08 33.67 -12.20
CA GLU A 173 54.39 33.06 -10.89
C GLU A 173 54.52 34.11 -9.77
N GLU A 174 55.07 35.29 -10.08
CA GLU A 174 55.13 36.44 -9.17
C GLU A 174 53.73 36.99 -8.86
N LEU A 175 52.82 37.03 -9.85
CA LEU A 175 51.45 37.50 -9.70
C LEU A 175 50.56 36.52 -8.93
N GLU A 176 50.74 35.20 -9.13
CA GLU A 176 50.06 34.15 -8.37
C GLU A 176 50.47 34.14 -6.88
N LYS A 177 51.69 34.58 -6.56
CA LYS A 177 52.16 34.74 -5.18
C LYS A 177 51.58 35.96 -4.46
N THR A 178 51.26 37.02 -5.20
CA THR A 178 50.67 38.26 -4.66
C THR A 178 49.16 38.18 -4.46
N LEU A 179 48.48 37.27 -5.15
CA LEU A 179 47.04 37.03 -5.02
C LEU A 179 46.81 35.75 -4.19
N GLY A 180 46.92 35.88 -2.88
CA GLY A 180 46.65 34.79 -1.95
C GLY A 180 45.19 34.30 -2.05
N GLY A 181 45.01 33.03 -2.41
CA GLY A 181 43.76 32.29 -2.26
C GLY A 181 43.30 31.59 -3.52
N GLY A 182 43.59 30.29 -3.63
CA GLY A 182 43.25 29.44 -4.77
C GLY A 182 41.74 29.31 -5.06
N PRO A 183 41.38 28.77 -6.23
CA PRO A 183 40.00 28.75 -6.69
C PRO A 183 39.11 27.91 -5.76
N ALA A 184 38.14 28.57 -5.14
CA ALA A 184 37.00 27.94 -4.50
C ALA A 184 36.32 27.02 -5.53
N ALA A 185 36.10 25.78 -5.10
CA ALA A 185 35.57 24.68 -5.87
C ALA A 185 34.36 25.08 -6.73
N VAL A 186 34.46 24.83 -8.03
CA VAL A 186 33.29 24.64 -8.89
C VAL A 186 32.41 23.58 -8.21
N PRO A 187 31.13 23.85 -7.89
CA PRO A 187 30.27 22.83 -7.31
C PRO A 187 30.23 21.63 -8.27
N PRO A 188 30.41 20.40 -7.79
CA PRO A 188 30.41 19.25 -8.68
C PRO A 188 29.05 19.20 -9.37
N ARG A 189 29.09 19.20 -10.71
CA ARG A 189 28.01 18.70 -11.55
C ARG A 189 27.64 17.34 -10.96
N ILE A 190 26.48 17.21 -10.33
CA ILE A 190 26.03 15.96 -9.72
C ILE A 190 25.97 14.95 -10.87
N GLN A 191 27.02 14.13 -10.97
CA GLN A 191 27.02 12.99 -11.85
C GLN A 191 25.93 12.07 -11.32
N SER A 192 24.90 11.87 -12.14
CA SER A 192 23.94 10.80 -11.97
C SER A 192 24.71 9.50 -11.80
N THR A 193 24.84 9.06 -10.57
CA THR A 193 25.24 7.72 -10.22
C THR A 193 24.02 7.13 -9.55
N ALA A 194 23.18 6.48 -10.35
CA ALA A 194 22.28 5.47 -9.81
C ALA A 194 23.10 4.57 -8.87
N PRO A 195 22.61 4.25 -7.66
CA PRO A 195 23.32 3.36 -6.78
C PRO A 195 23.63 2.05 -7.53
N PRO A 196 24.85 1.49 -7.40
CA PRO A 196 25.19 0.24 -8.06
C PRO A 196 24.21 -0.87 -7.65
N GLU A 197 23.89 -1.77 -8.59
CA GLU A 197 22.98 -2.93 -8.47
C GLU A 197 23.22 -3.83 -7.22
N ALA A 198 24.31 -3.60 -6.50
CA ALA A 198 24.70 -4.31 -5.29
C ALA A 198 24.13 -3.65 -4.04
N ASP A 199 22.83 -3.87 -3.75
CA ASP A 199 22.32 -4.03 -2.37
C ASP A 199 20.80 -4.29 -2.24
N LEU A 200 20.12 -4.81 -3.27
CA LEU A 200 18.68 -5.13 -3.20
C LEU A 200 18.32 -6.04 -2.00
N LYS A 201 19.19 -7.00 -1.66
CA LYS A 201 19.01 -7.89 -0.50
C LYS A 201 19.13 -7.14 0.84
N ASN A 202 20.04 -6.18 0.94
CA ASN A 202 20.26 -5.39 2.15
C ASN A 202 19.16 -4.35 2.33
N VAL A 203 18.67 -3.74 1.24
CA VAL A 203 17.51 -2.86 1.23
C VAL A 203 16.25 -3.62 1.68
N PHE A 204 16.01 -4.81 1.13
CA PHE A 204 14.88 -5.66 1.51
C PHE A 204 14.92 -6.05 2.99
N GLN A 205 16.08 -6.49 3.49
CA GLN A 205 16.25 -6.82 4.91
C GLN A 205 16.08 -5.60 5.83
N LYS A 206 16.52 -4.41 5.42
CA LYS A 206 16.38 -3.17 6.18
C LYS A 206 14.91 -2.71 6.27
N VAL A 207 14.17 -2.82 5.17
CA VAL A 207 12.73 -2.51 5.13
C VAL A 207 11.92 -3.49 5.96
N LEU A 208 12.25 -4.80 5.90
CA LEU A 208 11.59 -5.83 6.71
C LEU A 208 11.90 -5.72 8.21
N LYS A 209 13.14 -5.38 8.60
CA LYS A 209 13.54 -5.23 10.01
C LYS A 209 12.91 -4.02 10.71
N SER A 210 12.46 -3.01 9.96
CA SER A 210 11.80 -1.82 10.53
C SER A 210 10.33 -2.05 10.94
N ARG A 211 9.87 -3.31 11.06
CA ARG A 211 8.46 -3.69 11.20
C ARG A 211 8.09 -4.17 12.61
N ALA A 212 7.55 -3.25 13.40
CA ALA A 212 6.53 -3.52 14.39
C ALA A 212 5.38 -2.52 14.16
N GLY A 213 4.25 -3.00 13.62
CA GLY A 213 2.91 -2.38 13.65
C GLY A 213 2.75 -0.89 13.31
N GLY A 214 2.77 -0.50 12.03
CA GLY A 214 2.37 0.85 11.58
C GLY A 214 1.47 0.82 10.33
N PRO A 215 0.74 1.92 10.01
CA PRO A 215 -0.16 2.00 8.85
C PRO A 215 0.56 1.70 7.52
N ARG A 216 -0.20 1.24 6.51
CA ARG A 216 0.31 0.92 5.15
C ARG A 216 1.14 2.10 4.62
N ARG A 217 2.47 1.95 4.64
CA ARG A 217 3.38 2.99 4.15
C ARG A 217 3.16 3.20 2.65
N GLN A 218 3.18 4.46 2.23
CA GLN A 218 3.05 4.79 0.81
C GLN A 218 4.31 4.35 0.05
N LEU A 219 4.19 3.99 -1.24
CA LEU A 219 5.33 3.55 -2.05
C LEU A 219 6.48 4.57 -2.02
N GLY A 220 6.15 5.86 -2.13
CA GLY A 220 7.13 6.95 -2.05
C GLY A 220 7.89 6.97 -0.72
N GLU A 221 7.20 6.78 0.41
CA GLU A 221 7.86 6.73 1.72
C GLU A 221 8.78 5.51 1.88
N ILE A 222 8.39 4.37 1.30
CA ILE A 222 9.22 3.17 1.29
C ILE A 222 10.50 3.42 0.49
N LEU A 223 10.41 4.11 -0.65
CA LEU A 223 11.55 4.46 -1.50
C LEU A 223 12.48 5.52 -0.85
N ILE A 224 11.93 6.44 -0.06
CA ILE A 224 12.73 7.39 0.74
C ILE A 224 13.43 6.68 1.90
N THR A 225 12.69 5.87 2.66
CA THR A 225 13.20 5.19 3.85
C THR A 225 14.30 4.18 3.49
N SER A 226 14.22 3.61 2.29
CA SER A 226 15.25 2.73 1.74
C SER A 226 16.47 3.47 1.18
N GLY A 227 16.43 4.81 1.08
CA GLY A 227 17.51 5.64 0.55
C GLY A 227 17.65 5.58 -0.96
N ILE A 228 16.64 5.05 -1.67
CA ILE A 228 16.67 4.90 -3.13
C ILE A 228 16.33 6.24 -3.79
N LEU A 229 15.34 6.95 -3.26
CA LEU A 229 14.87 8.23 -3.79
C LEU A 229 14.93 9.35 -2.76
N SER A 230 15.25 10.56 -3.21
CA SER A 230 15.13 11.77 -2.41
C SER A 230 13.68 12.29 -2.42
N ARG A 231 13.35 13.18 -1.46
CA ARG A 231 12.02 13.81 -1.40
C ARG A 231 11.74 14.64 -2.64
N ASP A 232 12.75 15.30 -3.19
CA ASP A 232 12.62 16.14 -4.39
C ASP A 232 12.32 15.31 -5.65
N GLN A 233 12.96 14.14 -5.79
CA GLN A 233 12.70 13.21 -6.89
C GLN A 233 11.26 12.68 -6.86
N ILE A 234 10.72 12.43 -5.67
CA ILE A 234 9.32 12.02 -5.50
C ILE A 234 8.37 13.16 -5.83
N ASN A 235 8.64 14.38 -5.37
CA ASN A 235 7.81 15.53 -5.70
C ASN A 235 7.75 15.75 -7.22
N GLU A 236 8.86 15.54 -7.93
CA GLU A 236 8.90 15.60 -9.39
C GLU A 236 8.05 14.50 -10.04
N ALA A 237 8.19 13.25 -9.60
CA ALA A 237 7.38 12.15 -10.10
C ALA A 237 5.87 12.36 -9.83
N VAL A 238 5.51 12.94 -8.68
CA VAL A 238 4.12 13.30 -8.34
C VAL A 238 3.59 14.41 -9.25
N ARG A 239 4.39 15.44 -9.55
CA ARG A 239 3.99 16.49 -10.50
C ARG A 239 3.62 15.90 -11.86
N ILE A 240 4.45 15.00 -12.37
CA ILE A 240 4.18 14.31 -13.65
C ILE A 240 2.93 13.43 -13.56
N GLN A 241 2.71 12.73 -12.45
CA GLN A 241 1.51 11.90 -12.26
C GLN A 241 0.23 12.73 -12.16
N VAL A 242 0.29 13.93 -11.57
CA VAL A 242 -0.85 14.85 -11.54
C VAL A 242 -1.17 15.36 -12.95
N SER A 243 -0.15 15.59 -13.79
CA SER A 243 -0.33 15.96 -15.19
C SER A 243 -0.82 14.80 -16.06
N ASP A 244 -0.46 13.56 -15.73
CA ASP A 244 -0.91 12.33 -16.42
C ASP A 244 -1.40 11.27 -15.41
N PRO A 245 -2.69 11.34 -15.00
CA PRO A 245 -3.23 10.44 -13.98
C PRO A 245 -3.32 8.98 -14.40
N GLN A 246 -3.26 8.70 -15.71
CA GLN A 246 -3.33 7.33 -16.24
C GLN A 246 -1.99 6.60 -16.07
N ARG A 247 -0.87 7.34 -15.99
CA ARG A 247 0.45 6.74 -15.79
C ARG A 247 0.65 6.33 -14.34
N ARG A 248 1.21 5.12 -14.17
CA ARG A 248 1.53 4.56 -12.85
C ARG A 248 2.77 5.26 -12.30
N PHE A 249 2.71 5.63 -11.03
CA PHE A 249 3.81 6.29 -10.31
C PHE A 249 5.15 5.54 -10.45
N GLY A 250 5.15 4.21 -10.33
CA GLY A 250 6.36 3.38 -10.50
C GLY A 250 6.96 3.48 -11.90
N THR A 251 6.14 3.53 -12.95
CA THR A 251 6.60 3.68 -14.34
C THR A 251 7.22 5.04 -14.57
N ILE A 252 6.63 6.10 -14.00
CA ILE A 252 7.17 7.47 -14.08
C ILE A 252 8.59 7.53 -13.47
N ILE A 253 8.82 6.88 -12.33
CA ILE A 253 10.14 6.85 -11.69
C ILE A 253 11.19 6.13 -12.56
N VAL A 254 10.79 5.05 -13.21
CA VAL A 254 11.66 4.29 -14.14
C VAL A 254 11.98 5.13 -15.38
N ASP A 255 10.98 5.80 -15.96
CA ASP A 255 11.16 6.65 -17.15
C ASP A 255 12.06 7.86 -16.86
N LEU A 256 12.01 8.39 -15.63
CA LEU A 256 12.92 9.45 -15.17
C LEU A 256 14.34 8.94 -14.86
N GLY A 257 14.56 7.63 -14.88
CA GLY A 257 15.85 7.01 -14.61
C GLY A 257 16.25 7.03 -13.13
N TYR A 258 15.31 7.29 -12.21
CA TYR A 258 15.62 7.39 -10.78
C TYR A 258 15.69 6.03 -10.08
N ALA A 259 14.98 5.02 -10.60
CA ALA A 259 15.05 3.64 -10.10
C ALA A 259 14.81 2.64 -11.24
N THR A 260 15.29 1.41 -11.07
CA THR A 260 15.01 0.32 -12.01
C THR A 260 13.66 -0.35 -11.72
N GLU A 261 13.11 -1.07 -12.70
CA GLU A 261 11.86 -1.83 -12.52
C GLU A 261 11.95 -2.83 -11.36
N ASP A 262 13.12 -3.46 -11.16
CA ASP A 262 13.32 -4.43 -10.08
C ASP A 262 13.29 -3.78 -8.70
N VAL A 263 13.85 -2.57 -8.57
CA VAL A 263 13.79 -1.78 -7.35
C VAL A 263 12.34 -1.40 -7.02
N ILE A 264 11.57 -0.98 -8.03
CA ILE A 264 10.14 -0.68 -7.86
C ILE A 264 9.35 -1.93 -7.49
N GLY A 265 9.63 -3.08 -8.13
CA GLY A 265 9.01 -4.37 -7.82
C GLY A 265 9.29 -4.82 -6.39
N ALA A 266 10.53 -4.68 -5.93
CA ALA A 266 10.91 -4.99 -4.55
C ALA A 266 10.22 -4.05 -3.54
N ALA A 267 10.10 -2.75 -3.84
CA ALA A 267 9.41 -1.80 -3.00
C ALA A 267 7.89 -2.08 -2.90
N LEU A 268 7.26 -2.48 -4.01
CA LEU A 268 5.85 -2.92 -4.05
C LEU A 268 5.64 -4.18 -3.23
N ALA A 269 6.51 -5.18 -3.38
CA ALA A 269 6.46 -6.42 -2.61
C ALA A 269 6.59 -6.14 -1.11
N ALA A 270 7.51 -5.24 -0.73
CA ALA A 270 7.60 -4.77 0.63
C ALA A 270 6.28 -4.13 1.07
N GLN A 271 5.73 -3.18 0.32
CA GLN A 271 4.46 -2.53 0.65
C GLN A 271 3.31 -3.53 0.90
N GLN A 272 3.26 -4.59 0.10
CA GLN A 272 2.20 -5.59 0.08
C GLN A 272 2.53 -6.82 0.97
N HIS A 273 3.60 -6.76 1.76
CA HIS A 273 4.05 -7.85 2.64
C HIS A 273 4.23 -9.19 1.92
N THR A 274 4.62 -9.13 0.65
CA THR A 274 4.74 -10.29 -0.24
C THR A 274 6.20 -10.47 -0.67
N ARG A 275 6.55 -11.68 -1.12
CA ARG A 275 7.88 -11.98 -1.66
C ARG A 275 8.06 -11.34 -3.05
N PHE A 276 9.26 -10.87 -3.35
CA PHE A 276 9.65 -10.46 -4.70
C PHE A 276 10.54 -11.54 -5.34
N VAL A 277 10.33 -11.86 -6.61
CA VAL A 277 11.14 -12.81 -7.37
C VAL A 277 11.71 -12.12 -8.61
N GLU A 278 13.04 -11.95 -8.63
CA GLU A 278 13.79 -11.36 -9.74
C GLU A 278 13.84 -12.29 -10.96
N ASN A 279 14.11 -13.59 -10.74
CA ASN A 279 14.28 -14.58 -11.80
C ASN A 279 13.28 -15.72 -11.69
N LEU A 280 12.16 -15.56 -12.40
CA LEU A 280 11.08 -16.53 -12.47
C LEU A 280 11.54 -17.90 -12.96
N GLU A 281 12.40 -17.96 -13.99
CA GLU A 281 12.77 -19.22 -14.65
C GLU A 281 13.46 -20.21 -13.71
N ARG A 282 14.11 -19.73 -12.66
CA ARG A 282 14.81 -20.57 -11.69
C ARG A 282 13.85 -21.27 -10.72
N GLU A 283 12.69 -20.70 -10.47
CA GLU A 283 11.70 -21.20 -9.50
C GLU A 283 10.55 -21.94 -10.19
N MET A 284 10.49 -21.92 -11.53
CA MET A 284 9.45 -22.59 -12.30
C MET A 284 9.63 -24.11 -12.31
N THR A 285 8.54 -24.81 -12.01
CA THR A 285 8.43 -26.27 -12.11
C THR A 285 7.53 -26.65 -13.30
N PRO A 286 7.85 -27.72 -14.04
CA PRO A 286 7.02 -28.17 -15.17
C PRO A 286 5.59 -28.53 -14.77
N GLU A 287 5.38 -28.98 -13.53
CA GLU A 287 4.07 -29.36 -13.00
C GLU A 287 3.16 -28.14 -12.83
N ALA A 288 3.66 -27.07 -12.20
CA ALA A 288 2.91 -25.83 -12.03
C ALA A 288 2.54 -25.18 -13.37
N MET A 289 3.45 -25.24 -14.35
CA MET A 289 3.23 -24.71 -15.70
C MET A 289 2.14 -25.43 -16.49
N ARG A 290 1.92 -26.73 -16.23
CA ARG A 290 0.85 -27.51 -16.87
C ARG A 290 -0.51 -27.30 -16.22
N LEU A 291 -0.51 -26.94 -14.93
CA LEU A 291 -1.73 -26.78 -14.15
C LEU A 291 -2.52 -25.54 -14.56
N VAL A 292 -1.84 -24.42 -14.84
CA VAL A 292 -2.50 -23.16 -15.22
C VAL A 292 -2.72 -23.07 -16.74
N PRO A 293 -3.98 -22.90 -17.21
CA PRO A 293 -4.25 -22.70 -18.63
C PRO A 293 -3.59 -21.44 -19.19
N GLN A 294 -3.00 -21.56 -20.38
CA GLN A 294 -2.33 -20.47 -21.08
C GLN A 294 -3.18 -19.19 -21.19
N LYS A 295 -4.47 -19.33 -21.49
CA LYS A 295 -5.37 -18.19 -21.69
C LYS A 295 -5.48 -17.35 -20.41
N LEU A 296 -5.55 -17.99 -19.24
CA LEU A 296 -5.62 -17.32 -17.95
C LEU A 296 -4.29 -16.65 -17.61
N ALA A 297 -3.17 -17.35 -17.81
CA ALA A 297 -1.83 -16.82 -17.57
C ALA A 297 -1.56 -15.52 -18.37
N ILE A 298 -1.98 -15.49 -19.64
CA ILE A 298 -1.84 -14.31 -20.51
C ILE A 298 -2.83 -13.21 -20.11
N HIS A 299 -4.10 -13.56 -19.85
CA HIS A 299 -5.14 -12.58 -19.54
C HIS A 299 -4.84 -11.81 -18.25
N HIS A 300 -4.46 -12.52 -17.18
CA HIS A 300 -4.14 -11.93 -15.88
C HIS A 300 -2.68 -11.54 -15.72
N ARG A 301 -1.85 -11.75 -16.75
CA ARG A 301 -0.40 -11.50 -16.74
C ARG A 301 0.27 -12.08 -15.49
N CYS A 302 0.19 -13.40 -15.37
CA CYS A 302 0.75 -14.14 -14.25
C CYS A 302 1.46 -15.41 -14.74
N VAL A 303 2.37 -15.93 -13.91
CA VAL A 303 3.17 -17.11 -14.22
C VAL A 303 3.18 -18.04 -13.00
N PRO A 304 2.76 -19.31 -13.13
CA PRO A 304 2.92 -20.28 -12.05
C PRO A 304 4.39 -20.66 -11.85
N LEU A 305 4.84 -20.70 -10.61
CA LEU A 305 6.20 -21.06 -10.24
C LEU A 305 6.27 -22.50 -9.74
N THR A 306 5.66 -22.77 -8.60
CA THR A 306 5.69 -24.07 -7.95
C THR A 306 4.30 -24.48 -7.49
N VAL A 307 4.06 -25.78 -7.41
CA VAL A 307 2.85 -26.35 -6.81
C VAL A 307 3.25 -27.41 -5.79
N GLY A 308 2.62 -27.40 -4.63
CA GLY A 308 2.86 -28.37 -3.56
C GLY A 308 1.81 -28.26 -2.47
N ASP A 309 1.42 -29.38 -1.87
CA ASP A 309 0.44 -29.44 -0.77
C ASP A 309 -0.88 -28.70 -1.05
N GLY A 310 -1.34 -28.72 -2.31
CA GLY A 310 -2.56 -28.01 -2.73
C GLY A 310 -2.41 -26.49 -2.83
N THR A 311 -1.19 -25.97 -2.70
CA THR A 311 -0.86 -24.54 -2.82
C THR A 311 -0.06 -24.29 -4.11
N LEU A 312 -0.51 -23.33 -4.91
CA LEU A 312 0.12 -22.88 -6.14
C LEU A 312 0.80 -21.52 -5.92
N VAL A 313 2.13 -21.49 -5.97
CA VAL A 313 2.88 -20.23 -5.91
C VAL A 313 2.83 -19.55 -7.26
N MET A 314 2.33 -18.32 -7.29
CA MET A 314 2.08 -17.59 -8.53
C MET A 314 2.78 -16.25 -8.55
N ALA A 315 3.59 -16.02 -9.58
CA ALA A 315 4.15 -14.71 -9.87
C ALA A 315 3.13 -13.83 -10.60
N MET A 316 2.85 -12.65 -10.04
CA MET A 316 1.88 -11.69 -10.56
C MET A 316 2.48 -10.29 -10.61
N VAL A 317 2.06 -9.49 -11.59
CA VAL A 317 2.40 -8.05 -11.63
C VAL A 317 1.72 -7.30 -10.48
N ASN A 318 0.50 -7.71 -10.14
CA ASN A 318 -0.28 -7.16 -9.03
C ASN A 318 -0.86 -8.29 -8.17
N PRO A 319 -0.30 -8.59 -6.99
CA PRO A 319 -0.80 -9.65 -6.12
C PRO A 319 -2.06 -9.25 -5.34
N LEU A 320 -2.55 -8.00 -5.49
CA LEU A 320 -3.82 -7.57 -4.91
C LEU A 320 -5.00 -7.74 -5.88
N ASP A 321 -4.75 -8.29 -7.08
CA ASP A 321 -5.80 -8.59 -8.05
C ASP A 321 -6.57 -9.86 -7.62
N LEU A 322 -7.61 -9.66 -6.81
CA LEU A 322 -8.42 -10.75 -6.27
C LEU A 322 -9.14 -11.54 -7.37
N ILE A 323 -9.55 -10.88 -8.46
CA ILE A 323 -10.24 -11.54 -9.57
C ILE A 323 -9.30 -12.54 -10.24
N ALA A 324 -8.06 -12.11 -10.50
CA ALA A 324 -7.04 -12.99 -11.05
C ALA A 324 -6.73 -14.19 -10.14
N ILE A 325 -6.70 -13.97 -8.81
CA ILE A 325 -6.50 -15.04 -7.83
C ILE A 325 -7.66 -16.04 -7.88
N GLU A 326 -8.90 -15.57 -7.75
CA GLU A 326 -10.11 -16.41 -7.73
C GLU A 326 -10.30 -17.22 -9.03
N ASP A 327 -10.06 -16.60 -10.18
CA ASP A 327 -10.19 -17.27 -11.48
C ASP A 327 -9.17 -18.41 -11.64
N ILE A 328 -7.98 -18.25 -11.07
CA ILE A 328 -6.91 -19.24 -11.13
C ILE A 328 -7.14 -20.34 -10.10
N GLU A 329 -7.55 -20.00 -8.88
CA GLU A 329 -7.91 -20.99 -7.86
C GLU A 329 -9.03 -21.90 -8.39
N ARG A 330 -10.08 -21.31 -8.98
CA ARG A 330 -11.20 -22.07 -9.59
C ARG A 330 -10.77 -22.92 -10.79
N ALA A 331 -9.77 -22.50 -11.54
CA ALA A 331 -9.28 -23.25 -12.70
C ALA A 331 -8.32 -24.39 -12.32
N THR A 332 -7.69 -24.32 -11.15
CA THR A 332 -6.62 -25.23 -10.74
C THR A 332 -6.96 -26.09 -9.52
N ASP A 333 -8.07 -25.80 -8.84
CA ASP A 333 -8.47 -26.41 -7.55
C ASP A 333 -7.36 -26.33 -6.48
N ALA A 334 -6.45 -25.35 -6.60
CA ALA A 334 -5.33 -25.12 -5.70
C ALA A 334 -5.44 -23.72 -5.10
N SER A 335 -5.03 -23.55 -3.83
CA SER A 335 -4.97 -22.23 -3.20
C SER A 335 -3.78 -21.45 -3.75
N VAL A 336 -3.99 -20.19 -4.14
CA VAL A 336 -2.94 -19.38 -4.76
C VAL A 336 -2.17 -18.59 -3.72
N LEU A 337 -0.86 -18.75 -3.70
CA LEU A 337 0.05 -17.90 -2.94
C LEU A 337 0.71 -16.89 -3.90
N PRO A 338 0.26 -15.62 -3.92
CA PRO A 338 0.77 -14.64 -4.85
C PRO A 338 2.15 -14.13 -4.45
N VAL A 339 2.99 -13.89 -5.44
CA VAL A 339 4.36 -13.39 -5.35
C VAL A 339 4.53 -12.28 -6.38
N VAL A 340 5.25 -11.21 -6.02
CA VAL A 340 5.45 -10.07 -6.92
C VAL A 340 6.58 -10.36 -7.89
N ALA A 341 6.33 -10.04 -9.17
CA ALA A 341 7.34 -10.02 -10.21
C ALA A 341 7.18 -8.78 -11.10
N THR A 342 8.26 -8.37 -11.76
CA THR A 342 8.19 -7.25 -12.71
C THR A 342 7.38 -7.62 -13.95
N ALA A 343 6.70 -6.64 -14.54
CA ALA A 343 5.92 -6.82 -15.76
C ALA A 343 6.77 -7.39 -16.89
N SER A 344 7.98 -6.85 -17.07
CA SER A 344 8.96 -7.30 -18.06
C SER A 344 9.40 -8.75 -17.85
N ALA A 345 9.57 -9.21 -16.60
CA ALA A 345 9.92 -10.60 -16.31
C ALA A 345 8.78 -11.56 -16.67
N ILE A 346 7.54 -11.20 -16.30
CA ILE A 346 6.36 -12.00 -16.65
C ILE A 346 6.17 -12.07 -18.16
N ASP A 347 6.21 -10.94 -18.86
CA ASP A 347 6.01 -10.88 -20.31
C ASP A 347 7.07 -11.71 -21.07
N ARG A 348 8.33 -11.67 -20.62
CA ARG A 348 9.41 -12.51 -21.16
C ARG A 348 9.09 -14.00 -21.03
N VAL A 349 8.65 -14.44 -19.85
CA VAL A 349 8.33 -15.85 -19.60
C VAL A 349 7.10 -16.27 -20.40
N LEU A 350 6.06 -15.43 -20.42
CA LEU A 350 4.86 -15.67 -21.23
C LEU A 350 5.20 -15.81 -22.71
N ALA A 351 6.05 -14.91 -23.22
CA ALA A 351 6.54 -14.97 -24.59
C ALA A 351 7.39 -16.22 -24.86
N LYS A 352 8.17 -16.73 -23.89
CA LYS A 352 9.04 -17.90 -24.11
C LYS A 352 8.29 -19.23 -24.04
N TYR A 353 7.39 -19.39 -23.08
CA TYR A 353 6.75 -20.68 -22.78
C TYR A 353 5.37 -20.84 -23.40
N TYR A 354 4.61 -19.75 -23.58
CA TYR A 354 3.26 -19.82 -24.11
C TYR A 354 3.16 -19.42 -25.60
N SER A 355 4.13 -18.71 -26.18
CA SER A 355 4.09 -18.39 -27.63
C SER A 355 4.31 -19.60 -28.54
N LYS A 356 4.94 -20.67 -28.05
CA LYS A 356 5.28 -21.87 -28.84
C LYS A 356 4.10 -22.79 -29.18
N THR A 357 2.92 -22.58 -28.59
CA THR A 357 1.73 -23.43 -28.84
C THR A 357 0.87 -22.96 -30.03
N LYS A 358 1.36 -22.02 -30.86
CA LYS A 358 0.77 -21.77 -32.19
C LYS A 358 1.39 -22.71 -33.24
N SER A 359 1.07 -24.01 -33.21
CA SER A 359 1.08 -24.93 -34.38
C SER A 359 1.00 -26.41 -34.01
N SER A 360 -0.17 -26.86 -33.58
CA SER A 360 -0.62 -28.24 -33.84
C SER A 360 -2.14 -28.23 -33.74
N GLY A 361 -2.84 -27.87 -34.82
CA GLY A 361 -3.17 -28.85 -35.83
C GLY A 361 -4.63 -29.27 -35.61
N PHE A 362 -5.55 -28.37 -35.95
CA PHE A 362 -6.97 -28.71 -36.07
C PHE A 362 -7.12 -29.50 -37.37
N THR A 363 -7.00 -30.83 -37.31
CA THR A 363 -7.41 -31.70 -38.40
C THR A 363 -8.85 -32.10 -38.14
N THR A 364 -9.77 -31.35 -38.73
CA THR A 364 -11.13 -31.85 -39.01
C THR A 364 -11.05 -32.76 -40.21
N ARG A 365 -11.46 -34.01 -40.04
CA ARG A 365 -12.12 -34.79 -41.09
C ARG A 365 -13.14 -35.71 -40.47
#